data_AF-A0A9D6EMB0-F1
#
_entry.id   AF-A0A9D6EMB0-F1
#
_cell.length_a   1.000
_cell.length_b   1.000
_cell.length_c   1.000
_cell.angle_alpha   90.00
_cell.angle_beta   90.00
_cell.angle_gamma   90.00
#
_symmetry.space_group_name_H-M   'P 1'
#
loop_
_entity.id
_entity.type
_entity.pdbx_description
1 polymer ?
#
loop_
_entity_poly.entity_id
_entity_poly.type
_entity_poly.pdbx_seq_one_letter_code
_entity_poly.pdbx_strand_id
1 'polypeptide(L)'
;MIRVAVADGLKSVEVGGGGILASDLQGQPLLAGRPATVRVALRNGALDVEGRRVAGARLVPAGPSALRLNGREYPGSLEVLRNGDGLAVVNELPFEEYLAGVLALEASDKWPFEILKAQAIVARTYAAYHRWLNAAKAFHILASTANQQYAGRVAETSPAWEAVRATEG
;
A
#
# COMPACT_ATOMS: atom_id res chain seq x y z
N MET A 1 8.49 8.00 3.62
CA MET A 1 7.61 6.81 3.64
C MET A 1 6.24 7.18 4.13
N ILE A 2 5.20 6.55 3.57
CA ILE A 2 3.82 6.58 4.05
C ILE A 2 3.29 5.14 4.14
N ARG A 3 2.31 4.91 5.00
CA ARG A 3 1.68 3.61 5.27
C ARG A 3 0.19 3.73 5.01
N VAL A 4 -0.33 3.02 4.03
CA VAL A 4 -1.72 3.16 3.54
C VAL A 4 -2.41 1.82 3.64
N ALA A 5 -3.48 1.71 4.43
CA ALA A 5 -4.33 0.53 4.41
C ALA A 5 -5.09 0.46 3.09
N VAL A 6 -4.79 -0.54 2.26
CA VAL A 6 -5.39 -0.77 0.93
C VAL A 6 -6.51 -1.80 0.96
N ALA A 7 -6.64 -2.51 2.07
CA ALA A 7 -7.79 -3.35 2.42
C ALA A 7 -7.88 -3.43 3.95
N ASP A 8 -9.10 -3.53 4.48
CA ASP A 8 -9.35 -3.63 5.92
C ASP A 8 -10.58 -4.50 6.22
N GLY A 9 -10.65 -5.06 7.42
CA GLY A 9 -11.77 -5.88 7.89
C GLY A 9 -11.88 -7.27 7.24
N LEU A 10 -10.84 -7.73 6.54
CA LEU A 10 -10.86 -9.03 5.85
C LEU A 10 -10.62 -10.20 6.80
N LYS A 11 -11.03 -11.41 6.42
CA LYS A 11 -10.66 -12.66 7.14
C LYS A 11 -9.46 -13.37 6.51
N SER A 12 -9.23 -13.15 5.23
CA SER A 12 -8.03 -13.61 4.54
C SER A 12 -7.73 -12.71 3.35
N VAL A 13 -6.49 -12.72 2.92
CA VAL A 13 -6.03 -12.07 1.71
C VAL A 13 -5.06 -12.98 0.97
N GLU A 14 -5.06 -12.89 -0.35
CA GLU A 14 -4.05 -13.51 -1.21
C GLU A 14 -3.31 -12.40 -1.95
N VAL A 15 -1.98 -12.39 -1.83
CA VAL A 15 -1.11 -11.44 -2.50
C VAL A 15 -0.32 -12.18 -3.56
N GLY A 16 -0.40 -11.72 -4.80
CA GLY A 16 0.34 -12.26 -5.93
C GLY A 16 1.58 -11.44 -6.28
N GLY A 17 2.42 -11.95 -7.17
CA GLY A 17 3.61 -11.27 -7.68
C GLY A 17 4.50 -12.17 -8.54
N GLY A 18 5.61 -11.64 -9.03
CA GLY A 18 6.63 -12.39 -9.80
C GLY A 18 7.60 -13.22 -8.93
N GLY A 19 7.18 -13.59 -7.72
CA GLY A 19 8.01 -14.12 -6.65
C GLY A 19 8.02 -13.19 -5.44
N ILE A 20 7.66 -13.72 -4.27
CA ILE A 20 7.43 -12.94 -3.06
C ILE A 20 8.34 -13.45 -1.94
N LEU A 21 9.07 -12.54 -1.29
CA LEU A 21 9.72 -12.83 -0.02
C LEU A 21 8.76 -12.46 1.11
N ALA A 22 8.45 -13.43 1.96
CA ALA A 22 7.61 -13.24 3.13
C ALA A 22 8.46 -13.32 4.41
N SER A 23 8.31 -12.32 5.28
CA SER A 23 8.98 -12.21 6.58
C SER A 23 7.98 -11.82 7.67
N ASP A 24 8.30 -12.08 8.93
CA ASP A 24 7.56 -11.47 10.04
C ASP A 24 7.93 -9.97 10.19
N LEU A 25 7.33 -9.30 11.16
CA LEU A 25 7.59 -7.87 11.42
C LEU A 25 8.99 -7.61 12.00
N GLN A 26 9.72 -8.66 12.37
CA GLN A 26 11.11 -8.60 12.84
C GLN A 26 12.10 -8.95 11.70
N GLY A 27 11.61 -9.20 10.49
CA GLY A 27 12.41 -9.53 9.32
C GLY A 27 12.83 -10.99 9.23
N GLN A 28 12.34 -11.88 10.11
CA GLN A 28 12.64 -13.31 10.01
C GLN A 28 11.85 -13.93 8.85
N PRO A 29 12.50 -14.69 7.95
CA PRO A 29 11.82 -15.35 6.85
C PRO A 29 10.69 -16.28 7.34
N LEU A 30 9.52 -16.13 6.72
CA LEU A 30 8.37 -17.00 6.97
C LEU A 30 8.35 -18.20 6.04
N LEU A 31 8.82 -18.02 4.81
CA LEU A 31 8.84 -19.02 3.75
C LEU A 31 10.27 -19.21 3.25
N ALA A 32 10.66 -20.44 2.92
CA ALA A 32 11.99 -20.75 2.39
C ALA A 32 12.16 -20.39 0.90
N GLY A 33 11.06 -20.16 0.18
CA GLY A 33 11.05 -19.90 -1.26
C GLY A 33 10.50 -18.52 -1.63
N ARG A 34 10.31 -18.31 -2.93
CA ARG A 34 9.76 -17.08 -3.53
C ARG A 34 8.47 -17.41 -4.29
N PRO A 35 7.39 -17.81 -3.61
CA PRO A 35 6.17 -18.21 -4.29
C PRO A 35 5.56 -17.04 -5.09
N ALA A 36 4.81 -17.37 -6.14
CA ALA A 36 4.08 -16.38 -6.94
C ALA A 36 2.88 -15.81 -6.19
N THR A 37 2.36 -16.52 -5.19
CA THR A 37 1.26 -16.09 -4.33
C THR A 37 1.56 -16.42 -2.86
N VAL A 38 1.09 -15.57 -1.95
CA VAL A 38 1.13 -15.81 -0.50
C VAL A 38 -0.26 -15.53 0.06
N ARG A 39 -0.84 -16.51 0.74
CA ARG A 39 -2.10 -16.36 1.45
C ARG A 39 -1.85 -16.08 2.93
N VAL A 40 -2.52 -15.03 3.42
CA VAL A 40 -2.56 -14.70 4.85
C VAL A 40 -4.00 -14.76 5.33
N ALA A 41 -4.25 -15.48 6.42
CA ALA A 41 -5.58 -15.64 6.99
C ALA A 41 -5.59 -15.35 8.49
N LEU A 42 -6.71 -14.84 9.00
CA LEU A 42 -6.95 -14.73 10.43
C LEU A 42 -7.60 -16.03 10.92
N ARG A 43 -6.88 -16.82 11.73
CA ARG A 43 -7.33 -18.09 12.29
C ARG A 43 -7.18 -18.05 13.81
N ASN A 44 -8.25 -18.37 14.54
CA ASN A 44 -8.26 -18.41 16.01
C ASN A 44 -7.62 -17.17 16.67
N GLY A 45 -7.96 -15.99 16.14
CA GLY A 45 -7.49 -14.70 16.65
C GLY A 45 -6.06 -14.29 16.28
N ALA A 46 -5.33 -15.09 15.49
CA ALA A 46 -3.99 -14.75 15.02
C ALA A 46 -3.85 -14.86 13.51
N LEU A 47 -2.87 -14.13 12.95
CA LEU A 47 -2.53 -14.27 11.55
C LEU A 47 -1.80 -15.59 11.32
N ASP A 48 -2.09 -16.19 10.18
CA ASP A 48 -1.52 -17.43 9.69
C ASP A 48 -1.04 -17.19 8.26
N VAL A 49 0.24 -17.46 8.01
CA VAL A 49 0.86 -17.39 6.69
C VAL A 49 1.25 -18.80 6.30
N GLU A 50 0.55 -19.38 5.33
CA GLU A 50 0.80 -20.75 4.85
C GLU A 50 0.93 -21.79 5.99
N GLY A 51 0.07 -21.70 7.03
CA GLY A 51 0.08 -22.61 8.17
C GLY A 51 1.02 -22.22 9.33
N ARG A 52 1.74 -21.11 9.22
CA ARG A 52 2.59 -20.55 10.29
C ARG A 52 1.88 -19.39 10.99
N ARG A 53 1.63 -19.54 12.29
CA ARG A 53 1.08 -18.46 13.15
C ARG A 53 2.10 -17.34 13.32
N VAL A 54 1.70 -16.10 13.06
CA VAL A 54 2.53 -14.89 13.14
C VAL A 54 1.78 -13.72 13.74
N ALA A 55 2.50 -12.72 14.26
CA ALA A 55 1.91 -11.45 14.72
C ALA A 55 1.57 -10.51 13.54
N GLY A 56 2.30 -10.65 12.43
CA GLY A 56 2.15 -9.89 11.20
C GLY A 56 3.09 -10.45 10.13
N ALA A 57 2.86 -10.08 8.89
CA ALA A 57 3.68 -10.51 7.77
C ALA A 57 4.05 -9.31 6.90
N ARG A 58 5.32 -9.20 6.52
CA ARG A 58 5.81 -8.26 5.51
C ARG A 58 6.12 -9.03 4.23
N LEU A 59 5.46 -8.64 3.15
CA LEU A 59 5.63 -9.18 1.81
C LEU A 59 6.37 -8.16 0.96
N VAL A 60 7.44 -8.60 0.31
CA VAL A 60 8.21 -7.78 -0.64
C VAL A 60 8.42 -8.56 -1.94
N PRO A 61 8.43 -7.87 -3.10
CA PRO A 61 8.73 -8.52 -4.36
C PRO A 61 10.19 -9.00 -4.37
N ALA A 62 10.43 -10.20 -4.89
CA ALA A 62 11.77 -10.80 -4.98
C ALA A 62 12.57 -10.32 -6.21
N GLY A 63 11.99 -9.44 -7.03
CA GLY A 63 12.51 -8.95 -8.30
C GLY A 63 11.78 -7.69 -8.76
N PRO A 64 11.83 -7.32 -10.05
CA PRO A 64 11.28 -6.05 -10.55
C PRO A 64 9.74 -6.01 -10.58
N SER A 65 9.08 -7.16 -10.46
CA SER A 65 7.62 -7.29 -10.49
C SER A 65 6.98 -6.64 -9.26
N ALA A 66 5.82 -6.01 -9.42
CA ALA A 66 5.04 -5.49 -8.30
C ALA A 66 4.34 -6.61 -7.51
N LEU A 67 3.95 -6.30 -6.27
CA LEU A 67 2.97 -7.10 -5.55
C LEU A 67 1.58 -6.80 -6.11
N ARG A 68 0.74 -7.82 -6.20
CA ARG A 68 -0.61 -7.74 -6.78
C ARG A 68 -1.64 -8.11 -5.75
N LEU A 69 -2.66 -7.28 -5.59
CA LEU A 69 -3.79 -7.52 -4.72
C LEU A 69 -5.06 -6.96 -5.37
N ASN A 70 -6.11 -7.77 -5.45
CA ASN A 70 -7.42 -7.39 -6.00
C ASN A 70 -7.32 -6.71 -7.39
N GLY A 71 -6.47 -7.26 -8.26
CA GLY A 71 -6.29 -6.76 -9.63
C GLY A 71 -5.43 -5.50 -9.76
N ARG A 72 -4.94 -4.93 -8.65
CA ARG A 72 -4.05 -3.76 -8.64
C ARG A 72 -2.62 -4.16 -8.29
N GLU A 73 -1.66 -3.41 -8.83
CA GLU A 73 -0.25 -3.52 -8.50
C GLU A 73 0.10 -2.49 -7.42
N TYR A 74 0.91 -2.91 -6.43
CA TYR A 74 1.36 -2.05 -5.35
C TYR A 74 2.89 -2.02 -5.34
N PRO A 75 3.50 -0.82 -5.39
CA PRO A 75 4.94 -0.68 -5.26
C PRO A 75 5.38 -0.84 -3.79
N GLY A 76 6.68 -0.96 -3.55
CA GLY A 76 7.22 -1.13 -2.21
C GLY A 76 6.80 -2.47 -1.58
N SER A 77 6.31 -2.42 -0.34
CA SER A 77 5.95 -3.60 0.44
C SER A 77 4.47 -3.62 0.83
N LEU A 78 3.92 -4.82 1.03
CA LEU A 78 2.63 -5.02 1.67
C LEU A 78 2.82 -5.68 3.03
N GLU A 79 2.39 -5.02 4.09
CA GLU A 79 2.29 -5.62 5.42
C GLU A 79 0.86 -6.10 5.68
N VAL A 80 0.72 -7.31 6.21
CA VAL A 80 -0.56 -7.84 6.67
C VAL A 80 -0.56 -7.86 8.19
N LEU A 81 -1.49 -7.12 8.78
CA LEU A 81 -1.59 -6.89 10.22
C LEU A 81 -3.00 -7.25 10.70
N ARG A 82 -3.10 -7.73 11.94
CA ARG A 82 -4.41 -7.88 12.58
C ARG A 82 -4.97 -6.49 12.85
N ASN A 83 -6.24 -6.26 12.50
CA ASN A 83 -6.95 -5.03 12.79
C ASN A 83 -8.36 -5.34 13.29
N GLY A 84 -8.61 -5.09 14.57
CA GLY A 84 -9.85 -5.52 15.23
C GLY A 84 -10.08 -7.02 15.09
N ASP A 85 -11.27 -7.39 14.61
CA ASP A 85 -11.67 -8.78 14.33
C ASP A 85 -11.28 -9.27 12.93
N GLY A 86 -10.59 -8.46 12.15
CA GLY A 86 -10.12 -8.77 10.80
C GLY A 86 -8.62 -8.60 10.65
N LEU A 87 -8.20 -8.54 9.39
CA LEU A 87 -6.87 -8.12 8.98
C LEU A 87 -6.96 -6.91 8.08
N ALA A 88 -5.90 -6.10 8.13
CA ALA A 88 -5.64 -5.03 7.20
C ALA A 88 -4.41 -5.37 6.34
N VAL A 89 -4.42 -4.88 5.10
CA VAL A 89 -3.23 -4.88 4.24
C VAL A 89 -2.75 -3.45 4.09
N VAL A 90 -1.52 -3.20 4.50
CA VAL A 90 -0.90 -1.89 4.54
C VAL A 90 0.19 -1.83 3.48
N ASN A 91 0.04 -0.96 2.49
CA ASN A 91 1.10 -0.64 1.56
C ASN A 91 2.03 0.41 2.18
N GLU A 92 3.30 0.05 2.34
CA GLU A 92 4.36 0.97 2.76
C GLU A 92 5.28 1.28 1.57
N LEU A 93 5.40 2.57 1.27
CA LEU A 93 6.04 3.08 0.07
C LEU A 93 6.58 4.52 0.25
N PRO A 94 7.44 5.00 -0.66
CA PRO A 94 7.87 6.39 -0.68
C PRO A 94 6.68 7.35 -0.85
N PHE A 95 6.81 8.55 -0.29
CA PHE A 95 5.69 9.49 -0.18
C PHE A 95 5.20 9.97 -1.55
N GLU A 96 6.13 10.25 -2.47
CA GLU A 96 5.82 10.72 -3.82
C GLU A 96 5.13 9.65 -4.69
N GLU A 97 5.48 8.37 -4.53
CA GLU A 97 4.80 7.27 -5.23
C GLU A 97 3.33 7.15 -4.80
N TYR A 98 3.05 7.37 -3.51
CA TYR A 98 1.68 7.41 -3.02
C TYR A 98 0.88 8.56 -3.65
N LEU A 99 1.47 9.76 -3.74
CA LEU A 99 0.78 10.92 -4.31
C LEU A 99 0.44 10.73 -5.78
N ALA A 100 1.33 10.11 -6.57
CA ALA A 100 1.01 9.75 -7.95
C ALA A 100 -0.22 8.82 -7.99
N GLY A 101 -0.28 7.83 -7.09
CA GLY A 101 -1.41 6.91 -6.96
C GLY A 101 -2.73 7.57 -6.52
N VAL A 102 -2.68 8.64 -5.73
CA VAL A 102 -3.87 9.45 -5.39
C VAL A 102 -4.34 10.23 -6.61
N LEU A 103 -3.43 10.96 -7.26
CA LEU A 103 -3.74 11.81 -8.41
C LEU A 103 -4.33 11.01 -9.56
N ALA A 104 -3.85 9.79 -9.80
CA ALA A 104 -4.37 8.89 -10.83
C ALA A 104 -5.85 8.49 -10.63
N LEU A 105 -6.40 8.59 -9.41
CA LEU A 105 -7.82 8.31 -9.15
C LEU A 105 -8.67 9.55 -8.88
N GLU A 106 -8.07 10.64 -8.43
CA GLU A 106 -8.80 11.85 -8.02
C GLU A 106 -8.74 12.97 -9.07
N ALA A 107 -7.85 12.87 -10.06
CA ALA A 107 -7.73 13.84 -11.14
C ALA A 107 -7.93 13.18 -12.50
N SER A 108 -8.43 13.95 -13.47
CA SER A 108 -8.44 13.53 -14.87
C SER A 108 -7.14 13.94 -15.55
N ASP A 109 -6.55 13.04 -16.32
CA ASP A 109 -5.38 13.33 -17.18
C ASP A 109 -5.63 14.47 -18.19
N LYS A 110 -6.89 14.85 -18.42
CA LYS A 110 -7.29 15.96 -19.30
C LYS A 110 -7.34 17.32 -18.60
N TRP A 111 -7.17 17.37 -17.28
CA TRP A 111 -7.20 18.63 -16.56
C TRP A 111 -5.98 19.49 -16.90
N PRO A 112 -6.12 20.83 -16.89
CA PRO A 112 -4.98 21.73 -17.00
C PRO A 112 -3.90 21.38 -15.97
N PHE A 113 -2.64 21.46 -16.38
CA PHE A 113 -1.51 21.06 -15.56
C PHE A 113 -1.44 21.79 -14.20
N GLU A 114 -1.83 23.08 -14.15
CA GLU A 114 -1.90 23.82 -12.90
C GLU A 114 -2.96 23.27 -11.92
N ILE A 115 -4.06 22.69 -12.42
CA ILE A 115 -5.03 22.00 -11.57
C ILE A 115 -4.45 20.71 -11.01
N LEU A 116 -3.69 19.96 -11.82
CA LEU A 116 -2.99 18.75 -11.35
C LEU A 116 -1.96 19.10 -10.26
N LYS A 117 -1.21 20.20 -10.41
CA LYS A 117 -0.28 20.70 -9.38
C LYS A 117 -1.03 21.09 -8.10
N ALA A 118 -2.14 21.81 -8.21
CA ALA A 118 -2.96 22.15 -7.05
C ALA A 118 -3.45 20.89 -6.32
N GLN A 119 -3.93 19.88 -7.05
CA GLN A 119 -4.35 18.60 -6.48
C GLN A 119 -3.19 17.86 -5.79
N ALA A 120 -1.99 17.87 -6.38
CA ALA A 120 -0.79 17.30 -5.76
C ALA A 120 -0.48 17.94 -4.40
N ILE A 121 -0.56 19.27 -4.30
CA ILE A 121 -0.33 20.01 -3.06
C ILE A 121 -1.41 19.67 -2.01
N VAL A 122 -2.68 19.61 -2.42
CA VAL A 122 -3.79 19.24 -1.52
C VAL A 122 -3.61 17.82 -0.99
N ALA A 123 -3.34 16.86 -1.87
CA ALA A 123 -3.12 15.46 -1.47
C ALA A 123 -1.91 15.32 -0.56
N ARG A 124 -0.81 16.02 -0.86
CA ARG A 124 0.40 16.05 -0.03
C ARG A 124 0.12 16.58 1.37
N THR A 125 -0.57 17.72 1.45
CA THR A 125 -0.92 18.35 2.73
C THR A 125 -1.79 17.42 3.58
N TYR A 126 -2.83 16.83 2.98
CA TYR A 126 -3.71 15.87 3.65
C TYR A 126 -2.92 14.66 4.17
N ALA A 127 -2.07 14.08 3.32
CA ALA A 127 -1.32 12.89 3.66
C ALA A 127 -0.24 13.14 4.72
N ALA A 128 0.41 14.31 4.69
CA ALA A 128 1.36 14.73 5.71
C ALA A 128 0.67 14.93 7.07
N TYR A 129 -0.49 15.59 7.08
CA TYR A 129 -1.29 15.77 8.28
C TYR A 129 -1.72 14.43 8.88
N HIS A 130 -2.25 13.51 8.08
CA HIS A 130 -2.66 12.18 8.55
C HIS A 130 -1.49 11.32 9.00
N ARG A 131 -0.33 11.42 8.34
CA ARG A 131 0.90 10.77 8.79
C ARG A 131 1.33 11.26 10.17
N TRP A 132 1.23 12.56 10.44
CA TRP A 132 1.52 13.11 11.77
C TRP A 132 0.49 12.66 12.81
N LEU A 133 -0.80 12.81 12.52
CA LEU A 133 -1.90 12.46 13.44
C LEU A 133 -1.91 10.97 13.80
N ASN A 134 -1.55 10.10 12.86
CA ASN A 134 -1.61 8.65 13.00
C ASN A 134 -0.21 8.01 13.14
N ALA A 135 0.81 8.76 13.56
CA ALA A 135 2.20 8.29 13.62
C ALA A 135 2.39 7.02 14.48
N ALA A 136 1.57 6.84 15.52
CA ALA A 136 1.61 5.66 16.40
C ALA A 136 0.69 4.51 15.93
N LYS A 137 -0.08 4.69 14.85
CA LYS A 137 -1.00 3.67 14.33
C LYS A 137 -0.30 2.78 13.30
N ALA A 138 -0.91 1.62 13.04
CA ALA A 138 -0.42 0.65 12.06
C ALA A 138 -0.36 1.21 10.62
N PHE A 139 -1.21 2.17 10.30
CA PHE A 139 -1.24 2.88 9.01
C PHE A 139 -1.69 4.33 9.22
N HIS A 140 -1.29 5.19 8.29
CA HIS A 140 -1.59 6.62 8.35
C HIS A 140 -2.94 6.96 7.73
N ILE A 141 -3.31 6.26 6.65
CA ILE A 141 -4.48 6.54 5.80
C ILE A 141 -5.15 5.23 5.41
N LEU A 142 -6.48 5.21 5.31
CA LEU A 142 -7.24 4.12 4.70
C LEU A 142 -7.64 4.50 3.27
N ALA A 143 -7.27 3.70 2.28
CA ALA A 143 -7.63 3.92 0.88
C ALA A 143 -9.14 3.68 0.64
N SER A 144 -9.96 4.68 0.93
CA SER A 144 -11.42 4.64 0.82
C SER A 144 -11.98 6.05 0.65
N THR A 145 -13.29 6.17 0.43
CA THR A 145 -14.00 7.46 0.39
C THR A 145 -13.99 8.21 1.72
N ALA A 146 -13.67 7.54 2.83
CA ALA A 146 -13.49 8.21 4.13
C ALA A 146 -12.16 8.99 4.22
N ASN A 147 -11.18 8.66 3.36
CA ASN A 147 -9.95 9.43 3.19
C ASN A 147 -9.73 9.71 1.69
N GLN A 148 -8.56 9.33 1.17
CA GLN A 148 -8.19 9.50 -0.23
C GLN A 148 -8.20 8.16 -0.95
N GLN A 149 -8.60 8.19 -2.21
CA GLN A 149 -8.47 7.03 -3.08
C GLN A 149 -7.00 6.83 -3.46
N TYR A 150 -6.58 5.57 -3.62
CA TYR A 150 -5.20 5.24 -3.98
C TYR A 150 -5.16 4.09 -4.99
N ALA A 151 -4.55 4.34 -6.16
CA ALA A 151 -4.47 3.38 -7.27
C ALA A 151 -3.50 2.22 -7.03
N GLY A 152 -2.50 2.39 -6.17
CA GLY A 152 -1.30 1.56 -6.23
C GLY A 152 -0.28 2.15 -7.21
N ARG A 153 0.36 1.28 -8.00
CA ARG A 153 1.34 1.64 -9.03
C ARG A 153 0.67 2.45 -10.14
N VAL A 154 1.34 3.53 -10.54
CA VAL A 154 0.97 4.39 -11.66
C VAL A 154 2.03 4.31 -12.74
N ALA A 155 1.61 4.23 -14.00
CA ALA A 155 2.55 4.21 -15.13
C ALA A 155 3.38 5.51 -15.16
N GLU A 156 4.68 5.39 -15.42
CA GLU A 156 5.62 6.53 -15.50
C GLU A 156 5.19 7.60 -16.53
N THR A 157 4.40 7.22 -17.54
CA THR A 157 3.86 8.12 -18.56
C THR A 157 2.63 8.92 -18.10
N SER A 158 2.12 8.69 -16.89
CA SER A 158 0.98 9.44 -16.35
C SER A 158 1.37 10.89 -16.02
N PRO A 159 0.53 11.88 -16.35
CA PRO A 159 0.76 13.28 -15.98
C PRO A 159 0.75 13.50 -14.46
N ALA A 160 0.20 12.55 -13.67
CA ALA A 160 0.25 12.59 -12.22
C ALA A 160 1.69 12.72 -11.70
N TRP A 161 2.63 11.99 -12.31
CA TRP A 161 4.04 12.04 -11.94
C TRP A 161 4.67 13.40 -12.18
N GLU A 162 4.34 14.05 -13.29
CA GLU A 162 4.86 15.38 -13.61
C GLU A 162 4.34 16.42 -12.61
N ALA A 163 3.06 16.38 -12.28
CA ALA A 163 2.46 17.29 -11.30
C ALA A 163 3.01 17.09 -9.87
N VAL A 164 3.22 15.84 -9.47
CA VAL A 164 3.82 15.49 -8.18
C VAL A 164 5.24 16.05 -8.09
N ARG A 165 6.09 15.80 -9.11
CA ARG A 165 7.48 16.30 -9.16
C ARG A 165 7.56 17.82 -9.21
N ALA A 166 6.69 18.46 -10.00
CA ALA A 166 6.65 19.93 -10.11
C ALA A 166 6.22 20.64 -8.81
N THR A 167 5.77 19.88 -7.81
CA THR A 167 5.32 20.38 -6.50
C THR A 167 6.02 19.68 -5.34
N GLU A 168 7.16 19.02 -5.58
CA GLU A 168 7.94 18.33 -4.55
C GLU A 168 8.33 19.30 -3.42
N GLY A 169 8.13 18.87 -2.17
CA GLY A 169 8.35 19.68 -0.97
C GLY A 169 7.61 19.15 0.25
#